data_AF-A0A9P7N387-F1
#
_entry.id   AF-A0A9P7N387-F1
#
_cell.length_a   1.000
_cell.length_b   1.000
_cell.length_c   1.000
_cell.angle_alpha   90.00
_cell.angle_beta   90.00
_cell.angle_gamma   90.00
#
_symmetry.space_group_name_H-M   'P 1'
#
loop_
_entity.id
_entity.type
_entity.pdbx_description
1 polymer ?
#
loop_
_entity_poly.entity_id
_entity_poly.type
_entity_poly.pdbx_seq_one_letter_code
_entity_poly.pdbx_strand_id
1 'polypeptide(L)'
;MPSSVSSPRVLLIGGHGKVARLLTPLLLKRSWSVTSMIRTQEQAPTVEELGKDLPGKLRVLVSSVADVSTVEGATAILEHVKPDFVAWSA
;
A
#
# COMPACT_ATOMS: atom_id res chain seq x y z
N MET A 1 15.10 -13.91 23.60
CA MET A 1 13.77 -13.87 23.00
C MET A 1 13.94 -13.50 21.53
N PRO A 2 13.60 -14.36 20.55
CA PRO A 2 13.54 -13.88 19.17
C PRO A 2 12.39 -12.87 19.11
N SER A 3 12.72 -11.60 18.88
CA SER A 3 11.76 -10.58 18.51
C SER A 3 10.94 -11.10 17.33
N SER A 4 9.61 -11.12 17.44
CA SER A 4 8.76 -11.45 16.29
C SER A 4 9.12 -10.49 15.17
N VAL A 5 9.76 -10.97 14.10
CA VAL A 5 10.07 -10.12 12.96
C VAL A 5 8.73 -9.74 12.35
N SER A 6 8.30 -8.50 12.55
CA SER A 6 7.06 -8.00 11.99
C SER A 6 7.14 -8.04 10.46
N SER A 7 6.10 -8.57 9.81
CA SER A 7 6.02 -8.54 8.34
C SER A 7 6.21 -7.12 7.83
N PRO A 8 7.11 -6.87 6.87
CA PRO A 8 7.33 -5.54 6.33
C PRO A 8 6.05 -4.90 5.80
N ARG A 9 5.90 -3.60 6.04
CA ARG A 9 4.75 -2.78 5.64
C ARG A 9 5.17 -1.84 4.52
N VAL A 10 4.48 -1.92 3.39
CA VAL A 10 4.73 -1.08 2.22
C VAL A 10 3.55 -0.15 2.01
N LEU A 11 3.82 1.15 1.88
CA LEU A 11 2.89 2.11 1.30
C LEU A 11 3.19 2.23 -0.19
N LEU A 12 2.20 1.89 -1.03
CA LEU A 12 2.31 1.95 -2.49
C LEU A 12 1.46 3.09 -3.03
N ILE A 13 2.10 4.19 -3.41
CA ILE A 13 1.45 5.37 -3.99
C ILE A 13 1.21 5.13 -5.49
N GLY A 14 -0.03 5.34 -5.93
CA GLY A 14 -0.46 5.02 -7.30
C GLY A 14 -0.87 3.57 -7.46
N GLY A 15 -1.58 3.02 -6.47
CA GLY A 15 -1.94 1.61 -6.33
C GLY A 15 -2.61 0.94 -7.54
N HIS A 16 -3.33 1.70 -8.37
CA HIS A 16 -3.98 1.22 -9.59
C HIS A 16 -3.07 1.26 -10.84
N GLY A 17 -1.89 1.89 -10.74
CA GLY A 17 -0.90 2.00 -11.81
C GLY A 17 -0.35 0.64 -12.24
N LYS A 18 0.14 0.55 -13.48
CA LYS A 18 0.65 -0.72 -14.05
C LYS A 18 1.75 -1.35 -13.17
N VAL A 19 2.72 -0.54 -12.73
CA VAL A 19 3.83 -1.02 -11.90
C VAL A 19 3.33 -1.45 -10.53
N ALA A 20 2.45 -0.66 -9.88
CA ALA A 20 1.88 -1.02 -8.58
C ALA A 20 1.12 -2.36 -8.62
N ARG A 21 0.33 -2.59 -9.68
CA ARG A 21 -0.42 -3.84 -9.86
C ARG A 21 0.47 -5.07 -10.06
N LEU A 22 1.65 -4.89 -10.66
CA LEU A 22 2.64 -5.96 -10.79
C LEU A 22 3.43 -6.18 -9.50
N LEU A 23 3.74 -5.10 -8.76
CA LEU A 23 4.51 -5.17 -7.53
C LEU A 23 3.71 -5.80 -6.37
N THR A 24 2.42 -5.46 -6.27
CA THR A 24 1.52 -5.93 -5.20
C THR A 24 1.57 -7.46 -5.00
N PRO A 25 1.30 -8.30 -6.00
CA PRO A 25 1.34 -9.76 -5.81
C PRO A 25 2.74 -10.28 -5.47
N LEU A 26 3.82 -9.63 -5.93
CA LEU A 26 5.19 -10.04 -5.59
C LEU A 26 5.51 -9.82 -4.10
N LEU A 27 5.03 -8.72 -3.52
CA LEU A 27 5.18 -8.42 -2.10
C LEU A 27 4.29 -9.33 -1.25
N LEU A 28 3.03 -9.52 -1.65
CA LEU A 28 2.09 -10.36 -0.92
C LEU A 28 2.51 -11.84 -0.93
N LYS A 29 3.12 -12.35 -2.00
CA LYS A 29 3.74 -13.70 -2.04
C LYS A 29 4.85 -13.89 -1.01
N ARG A 30 5.48 -12.82 -0.55
CA ARG A 30 6.50 -12.83 0.52
C ARG A 30 5.90 -12.65 1.92
N SER A 31 4.58 -12.69 2.05
CA SER A 31 3.84 -12.44 3.30
C SER A 31 4.01 -11.02 3.85
N TRP A 32 4.26 -10.04 2.98
CA TRP A 32 4.35 -8.62 3.36
C TRP A 32 2.96 -8.00 3.48
N SER A 33 2.87 -6.87 4.18
CA SER A 33 1.66 -6.06 4.25
C SER A 33 1.76 -4.89 3.27
N VAL A 34 0.83 -4.77 2.33
CA VAL A 34 0.78 -3.69 1.34
C VAL A 34 -0.43 -2.82 1.63
N THR A 35 -0.21 -1.52 1.78
CA THR A 35 -1.27 -0.50 1.73
C THR A 35 -1.18 0.20 0.38
N SER A 36 -2.16 -0.07 -0.47
CA SER A 36 -2.23 0.45 -1.84
C SER A 36 -3.08 1.71 -1.86
N MET A 37 -2.47 2.85 -2.15
CA MET A 37 -3.14 4.15 -2.18
C MET A 37 -3.68 4.45 -3.58
N ILE A 38 -4.99 4.62 -3.69
CA ILE A 38 -5.72 4.86 -4.94
C ILE A 38 -6.52 6.15 -4.88
N ARG A 39 -6.78 6.77 -6.04
CA ARG A 39 -7.46 8.07 -6.08
C ARG A 39 -8.97 7.97 -5.92
N THR A 40 -9.59 6.90 -6.39
CA THR A 40 -11.05 6.78 -6.44
C THR A 40 -11.51 5.40 -5.99
N GLN A 41 -12.71 5.32 -5.42
CA GLN A 41 -13.27 4.09 -4.85
C GLN A 41 -13.51 3.01 -5.93
N GLU A 42 -13.76 3.42 -7.18
CA GLU A 42 -14.01 2.52 -8.32
C GLU A 42 -12.79 1.68 -8.68
N GLN A 43 -11.58 2.11 -8.28
CA GLN A 43 -10.35 1.35 -8.49
C GLN A 43 -10.17 0.23 -7.46
N ALA A 44 -10.88 0.26 -6.33
CA ALA A 44 -10.68 -0.66 -5.22
C ALA A 44 -10.86 -2.14 -5.61
N PRO A 45 -11.93 -2.56 -6.33
CA PRO A 45 -12.12 -3.96 -6.67
C PRO A 45 -10.96 -4.55 -7.49
N THR A 46 -10.40 -3.76 -8.41
CA THR A 46 -9.26 -4.19 -9.24
C THR A 46 -8.00 -4.39 -8.40
N VAL A 47 -7.80 -3.57 -7.36
CA VAL A 47 -6.64 -3.69 -6.47
C VAL A 47 -6.83 -4.83 -5.49
N GLU A 48 -8.02 -4.98 -4.90
CA GLU A 48 -8.34 -6.05 -3.94
C GLU A 48 -8.15 -7.45 -4.54
N GLU A 49 -8.52 -7.67 -5.80
CA GLU A 49 -8.35 -8.95 -6.48
C GLU A 49 -6.86 -9.38 -6.57
N LEU A 50 -5.91 -8.43 -6.54
CA LEU A 50 -4.47 -8.73 -6.57
C LEU A 50 -3.97 -9.43 -5.30
N GLY A 51 -4.71 -9.32 -4.20
CA GLY A 51 -4.37 -9.93 -2.92
C GLY A 51 -5.06 -11.26 -2.66
N LYS A 52 -5.96 -11.70 -3.55
CA LYS A 52 -6.71 -12.93 -3.37
C LYS A 52 -5.79 -14.15 -3.34
N ASP A 53 -6.04 -15.05 -2.39
CA ASP A 53 -5.30 -16.30 -2.18
C ASP A 53 -3.78 -16.13 -1.95
N LEU A 54 -3.33 -14.93 -1.54
CA LEU A 54 -1.93 -14.67 -1.20
C LEU A 54 -1.73 -14.57 0.33
N PRO A 55 -0.55 -14.95 0.84
CA PRO A 55 -0.31 -15.02 2.28
C PRO A 55 -0.07 -13.64 2.94
N GLY A 56 0.20 -12.61 2.14
CA GLY A 56 0.35 -11.23 2.60
C GLY A 56 -0.98 -10.56 2.90
N LYS A 57 -0.91 -9.34 3.46
CA LYS A 57 -2.10 -8.53 3.76
C LYS A 57 -2.18 -7.35 2.82
N LEU A 58 -3.29 -7.21 2.10
CA LEU A 58 -3.58 -6.04 1.28
C LEU A 58 -4.60 -5.13 1.97
N ARG A 59 -4.34 -3.83 1.99
CA ARG A 59 -5.29 -2.78 2.37
C ARG A 59 -5.37 -1.75 1.25
N VAL A 60 -6.57 -1.28 0.97
CA VAL A 60 -6.81 -0.18 0.03
C VAL A 60 -7.00 1.11 0.84
N LEU A 61 -6.28 2.16 0.46
CA LEU A 61 -6.44 3.50 1.01
C LEU A 61 -6.90 4.44 -0.11
N VAL A 62 -8.15 4.89 -0.06
CA VAL A 62 -8.66 5.88 -1.00
C VAL A 62 -8.20 7.26 -0.55
N SER A 63 -7.17 7.77 -1.20
CA SER A 63 -6.54 9.06 -0.90
C SER A 63 -5.69 9.48 -2.10
N SER A 64 -5.59 10.78 -2.35
CA SER A 64 -4.78 11.33 -3.43
C SER A 64 -3.60 12.10 -2.86
N VAL A 65 -2.39 11.75 -3.28
CA VAL A 65 -1.18 12.53 -2.96
C VAL A 65 -1.24 13.94 -3.56
N ALA A 66 -2.01 14.16 -4.64
CA ALA A 66 -2.19 15.51 -5.20
C ALA A 66 -2.93 16.45 -4.24
N ASP A 67 -3.69 15.92 -3.29
CA ASP A 67 -4.41 16.71 -2.28
C ASP A 67 -3.54 16.98 -1.04
N VAL A 68 -2.35 16.36 -0.96
CA VAL A 68 -1.38 16.57 0.12
C VAL A 68 -0.51 17.78 -0.22
N SER A 69 -0.89 18.93 0.33
CA SER A 69 -0.20 20.22 0.13
C SER A 69 0.68 20.65 1.31
N THR A 70 0.65 19.90 2.41
CA THR A 70 1.39 20.24 3.64
C THR A 70 2.15 19.05 4.21
N VAL A 71 3.17 19.35 5.03
CA VAL A 71 3.96 18.34 5.74
C VAL A 71 3.09 17.58 6.75
N GLU A 72 2.14 18.26 7.38
CA GLU A 72 1.20 17.67 8.34
C GLU A 72 0.30 16.63 7.65
N GLY A 73 -0.19 16.92 6.45
CA GLY A 73 -0.98 15.98 5.66
C GLY A 73 -0.18 14.72 5.27
N ALA A 74 1.08 14.90 4.86
CA ALA A 74 1.98 13.79 4.57
C ALA A 74 2.27 12.97 5.85
N THR A 75 2.50 13.65 6.98
CA THR A 75 2.76 13.03 8.28
C THR A 75 1.58 12.18 8.73
N ALA A 76 0.35 12.70 8.62
CA ALA A 76 -0.87 11.98 8.98
C ALA A 76 -1.02 10.65 8.21
N ILE A 77 -0.67 10.64 6.91
CA ILE A 77 -0.67 9.41 6.10
C ILE A 77 0.37 8.42 6.61
N LEU A 78 1.60 8.87 6.88
CA LEU A 78 2.67 8.00 7.36
C LEU A 78 2.38 7.45 8.75
N GLU A 79 1.81 8.23 9.65
CA GLU A 79 1.41 7.81 10.99
C GLU A 79 0.23 6.82 10.98
N HIS A 80 -0.71 7.01 10.05
CA HIS A 80 -1.82 6.09 9.84
C HIS A 80 -1.34 4.75 9.28
N VAL A 81 -0.49 4.79 8.24
CA VAL A 81 -0.06 3.59 7.51
C VAL A 81 1.13 2.89 8.17
N LYS A 82 1.96 3.60 8.94
CA LYS A 82 3.22 3.14 9.56
C LYS A 82 4.04 2.23 8.62
N PRO A 83 4.41 2.71 7.42
CA PRO A 83 5.15 1.90 6.47
C PRO A 83 6.63 1.80 6.87
N ASP A 84 7.24 0.64 6.59
CA ASP A 84 8.71 0.47 6.59
C ASP A 84 9.30 0.92 5.25
N PHE A 85 8.53 0.81 4.17
CA PHE A 85 8.91 1.20 2.82
C PHE A 85 7.82 2.02 2.14
N VAL A 86 8.22 3.03 1.38
CA VAL A 86 7.35 3.79 0.49
C VAL A 86 7.79 3.55 -0.95
N ALA A 87 6.86 3.13 -1.80
CA ALA A 87 7.07 2.97 -3.23
C ALA A 87 6.13 3.93 -3.99
N TRP A 88 6.71 4.78 -4.82
CA TRP A 88 5.96 5.72 -5.67
C TRP A 88 5.92 5.21 -7.11
N SER A 89 4.71 5.01 -7.65
CA SER A 89 4.51 4.56 -9.04
C SER A 89 3.31 5.22 -9.74
N ALA A 90 2.95 6.43 -9.27
CA ALA A 90 1.87 7.26 -9.79
C ALA A 90 2.37 8.29 -10.81
#